data_AF-A0A2V8MIS5-F1
#
_entry.id   AF-A0A2V8MIS5-F1
#
_cell.length_a   1.000
_cell.length_b   1.000
_cell.length_c   1.000
_cell.angle_alpha   90.00
_cell.angle_beta   90.00
_cell.angle_gamma   90.00
#
_symmetry.space_group_name_H-M   'P 1'
#
loop_
_entity.id
_entity.type
_entity.pdbx_description
1 polymer ?
#
loop_
_entity_poly.entity_id
_entity_poly.type
_entity_poly.pdbx_seq_one_letter_code
_entity_poly.pdbx_strand_id
1 'polypeptide(L)'
;MSHSFVRFAFLVCLGATWGCGPRVGLHRASGPASAPSAPSPEDSSADCELISEPGEPVGTVALSERVDPVNAPRAWNESERLVFRQLYETLVRVDCKGRVRPGLAASWRLDASGRTWIVTMRLNSRFSDGTPVTAADVVSAWTLSGIGDELRSEIRRFIRSIHAVDDRTLEITLRSQGVDVPLALAHSDLAIAKRVSGSRWPLGTRPARVAAENPLSVATPENSFSVQFLVAPGRDLRDLLDEGVGLLLTRDPTAVEYAATLPQFVSIPLAWQQTKVLLTPGRARTSRSLSAEEREALAHDAVQGAARGALGPFWWQSLSNCEVAYSPKRDQSPATGRIVYDAADSAARDLAARLVGLRTYQSATGLTGEALASARRGGNDAGYILSLDSRPLDPCRDMQALVDDVGWIDPETIVPLADTRLQAIVRRGRSGVIVDWDGGLLFVDGRDKQ
;
A
#
# COMPACT_ATOMS: atom_id res chain seq x y z
N MET A 1 25.67 60.46 62.45
CA MET A 1 26.69 60.34 63.52
C MET A 1 26.31 59.16 64.38
N SER A 2 26.93 58.00 64.09
CA SER A 2 27.85 57.27 64.98
C SER A 2 27.13 56.36 65.97
N HIS A 3 27.14 55.05 65.76
CA HIS A 3 28.12 54.05 66.27
C HIS A 3 27.39 53.21 67.33
N SER A 4 27.55 51.90 67.50
CA SER A 4 28.76 51.09 67.38
C SER A 4 28.43 49.60 67.21
N PHE A 5 29.37 48.93 66.55
CA PHE A 5 29.57 47.49 66.46
C PHE A 5 29.81 46.82 67.83
N VAL A 6 29.42 45.54 67.96
CA VAL A 6 30.27 44.51 68.60
C VAL A 6 30.14 43.19 67.84
N ARG A 7 31.31 42.66 67.45
CA ARG A 7 31.55 41.35 66.81
C ARG A 7 31.48 40.22 67.84
N PHE A 8 31.10 39.01 67.43
CA PHE A 8 31.61 37.79 68.07
C PHE A 8 31.96 36.71 67.06
N ALA A 9 33.04 36.01 67.38
CA ALA A 9 33.81 35.09 66.56
C ALA A 9 33.30 33.63 66.63
N PHE A 10 33.95 32.82 65.81
CA PHE A 10 33.60 31.50 65.27
C PHE A 10 34.01 30.28 66.14
N LEU A 11 33.43 29.12 65.78
CA LEU A 11 33.85 27.69 65.98
C LEU A 11 33.59 27.05 67.38
N VAL A 12 33.10 25.80 67.57
CA VAL A 12 32.69 24.69 66.67
C VAL A 12 32.03 23.49 67.42
N CYS A 13 31.25 22.65 66.70
CA CYS A 13 30.80 21.24 66.97
C CYS A 13 29.81 20.98 68.14
N LEU A 14 28.81 20.07 68.09
CA LEU A 14 28.66 18.73 67.51
C LEU A 14 27.16 18.29 67.57
N GLY A 15 26.72 17.35 66.71
CA GLY A 15 25.56 16.44 66.95
C GLY A 15 24.21 16.89 66.38
N ALA A 16 23.74 16.36 65.24
CA ALA A 16 23.08 15.06 65.05
C ALA A 16 21.53 15.10 65.13
N THR A 17 20.94 14.98 63.94
CA THR A 17 19.72 14.21 63.57
C THR A 17 18.31 14.84 63.61
N TRP A 18 17.55 14.43 62.58
CA TRP A 18 16.09 14.42 62.35
C TRP A 18 15.49 15.47 61.38
N GLY A 19 15.47 15.06 60.09
CA GLY A 19 14.23 14.89 59.30
C GLY A 19 13.47 16.13 58.83
N CYS A 20 13.74 16.58 57.61
CA CYS A 20 12.88 17.50 56.84
C CYS A 20 12.29 16.78 55.62
N GLY A 21 11.01 17.06 55.34
CA GLY A 21 10.15 16.38 54.37
C GLY A 21 10.54 16.49 52.90
N PRO A 22 9.81 15.79 52.01
CA PRO A 22 10.18 15.70 50.61
C PRO A 22 9.91 17.04 49.89
N ARG A 23 10.98 17.58 49.30
CA ARG A 23 10.95 18.65 48.31
C ARG A 23 10.29 18.14 47.04
N VAL A 24 9.28 18.86 46.57
CA VAL A 24 8.73 18.74 45.21
C VAL A 24 9.85 19.11 44.23
N GLY A 25 10.38 18.11 43.54
CA GLY A 25 11.34 18.29 42.46
C GLY A 25 10.62 18.82 41.22
N LEU A 26 11.08 19.96 40.72
CA LEU A 26 10.78 20.43 39.38
C LEU A 26 11.17 19.35 38.37
N HIS A 27 10.17 18.76 37.70
CA HIS A 27 10.40 17.87 36.58
C HIS A 27 11.09 18.64 35.46
N ARG A 28 12.29 18.16 35.13
CA ARG A 28 13.08 18.52 33.97
C ARG A 28 12.22 18.33 32.72
N ALA A 29 12.14 19.36 31.88
CA ALA A 29 11.51 19.29 30.58
C ALA A 29 12.08 18.10 29.78
N SER A 30 11.19 17.24 29.31
CA SER A 30 11.45 16.19 28.35
C SER A 30 12.09 16.78 27.09
N GLY A 31 13.27 16.26 26.71
CA GLY A 31 13.92 16.60 25.45
C GLY A 31 13.07 16.18 24.23
N PRO A 32 13.38 16.71 23.03
CA PRO A 32 12.62 16.39 21.84
C PRO A 32 12.67 14.88 21.57
N ALA A 33 11.51 14.31 21.24
CA ALA A 33 11.40 12.91 20.82
C ALA A 33 12.36 12.65 19.66
N SER A 34 13.23 11.64 19.80
CA SER A 34 14.17 11.23 18.77
C SER A 34 13.41 10.86 17.48
N ALA A 35 13.78 11.49 16.37
CA ALA A 35 13.21 11.25 15.05
C ALA A 35 13.45 9.78 14.59
N PRO A 36 12.54 9.19 13.80
CA PRO A 36 12.75 7.86 13.24
C PRO A 36 14.01 7.85 12.35
N SER A 37 15.01 7.09 12.79
CA SER A 37 16.21 6.77 12.01
C SER A 37 15.94 5.50 11.19
N ALA A 38 16.62 5.31 10.06
CA ALA A 38 16.52 4.05 9.32
C ALA A 38 16.93 2.85 10.22
N PRO A 39 16.18 1.73 10.21
CA PRO A 39 16.56 0.55 10.99
C PRO A 39 17.87 -0.06 10.47
N SER A 40 18.64 -0.67 11.37
CA SER A 40 19.90 -1.35 11.06
C SER A 40 19.71 -2.46 10.00
N PRO A 41 20.68 -2.69 9.09
CA PRO A 41 20.55 -3.66 8.00
C PRO A 41 20.38 -5.13 8.44
N GLU A 42 20.66 -5.47 9.70
CA GLU A 42 20.75 -6.86 10.19
C GLU A 42 19.41 -7.53 10.54
N ASP A 43 18.26 -6.83 10.44
CA ASP A 43 16.94 -7.47 10.58
C ASP A 43 16.58 -8.23 9.29
N SER A 44 17.13 -9.44 9.16
CA SER A 44 17.10 -10.27 7.94
C SER A 44 15.74 -10.34 7.22
N SER A 45 15.78 -10.35 5.89
CA SER A 45 14.63 -10.56 5.00
C SER A 45 13.97 -11.95 5.16
N ALA A 46 14.62 -12.87 5.88
CA ALA A 46 14.16 -14.24 6.10
C ALA A 46 12.76 -14.31 6.73
N ASP A 47 12.43 -13.37 7.62
CA ASP A 47 11.13 -13.34 8.29
C ASP A 47 9.95 -12.95 7.38
N CYS A 48 10.25 -12.44 6.18
CA CYS A 48 9.24 -12.05 5.19
C CYS A 48 9.25 -12.96 3.95
N GLU A 49 9.95 -14.09 3.99
CA GLU A 49 9.89 -15.08 2.91
C GLU A 49 8.48 -15.68 2.82
N LEU A 50 7.91 -15.70 1.62
CA LEU A 50 6.65 -16.39 1.35
C LEU A 50 6.81 -17.90 1.56
N ILE A 51 7.98 -18.43 1.18
CA ILE A 51 8.38 -19.82 1.36
C ILE A 51 9.78 -19.84 1.96
N SER A 52 9.86 -20.30 3.21
CA SER A 52 11.14 -20.42 3.93
C SER A 52 11.90 -21.70 3.59
N GLU A 53 11.26 -22.68 2.92
CA GLU A 53 11.92 -23.91 2.48
C GLU A 53 12.90 -23.64 1.32
N PRO A 54 14.10 -24.25 1.33
CA PRO A 54 15.01 -24.19 0.19
C PRO A 54 14.36 -24.75 -1.07
N GLY A 55 14.61 -24.11 -2.21
CA GLY A 55 14.06 -24.53 -3.48
C GLY A 55 14.62 -23.73 -4.65
N GLU A 56 14.28 -24.13 -5.87
CA GLU A 56 14.61 -23.36 -7.07
C GLU A 56 13.83 -22.03 -7.07
N PRO A 57 14.40 -20.92 -7.55
CA PRO A 57 13.64 -19.68 -7.72
C PRO A 57 12.35 -19.90 -8.52
N VAL A 58 11.29 -19.18 -8.18
CA VAL A 58 10.09 -19.12 -9.02
C VAL A 58 10.50 -18.58 -10.40
N GLY A 59 10.33 -19.39 -11.45
CA GLY A 59 10.65 -19.01 -12.84
C GLY A 59 9.43 -18.69 -13.71
N THR A 60 8.23 -19.06 -13.26
CA THR A 60 6.97 -18.86 -14.00
C THR A 60 5.86 -18.44 -13.06
N VAL A 61 5.11 -17.41 -13.42
CA VAL A 61 4.03 -16.82 -12.63
C VAL A 61 2.80 -16.64 -13.51
N ALA A 62 1.65 -17.16 -13.07
CA ALA A 62 0.37 -16.94 -13.75
C ALA A 62 -0.28 -15.63 -13.27
N LEU A 63 -0.76 -14.83 -14.23
CA LEU A 63 -1.48 -13.58 -13.99
C LEU A 63 -2.88 -13.67 -14.60
N SER A 64 -3.90 -13.41 -13.78
CA SER A 64 -5.32 -13.47 -14.17
C SER A 64 -5.84 -12.17 -14.79
N GLU A 65 -5.06 -11.09 -14.73
CA GLU A 65 -5.46 -9.76 -15.24
C GLU A 65 -4.44 -9.25 -16.27
N ARG A 66 -4.87 -8.28 -17.07
CA ARG A 66 -4.01 -7.66 -18.09
C ARG A 66 -2.92 -6.81 -17.43
N VAL A 67 -1.76 -6.76 -18.08
CA VAL A 67 -0.66 -5.87 -17.71
C VAL A 67 -0.46 -4.87 -18.84
N ASP A 68 -0.73 -3.58 -18.59
CA ASP A 68 -0.55 -2.53 -19.59
C ASP A 68 0.68 -1.65 -19.25
N PRO A 69 1.73 -1.64 -20.09
CA PRO A 69 2.92 -0.80 -19.89
C PRO A 69 2.61 0.71 -19.81
N VAL A 70 1.47 1.17 -20.35
CA VAL A 70 1.04 2.57 -20.27
C VAL A 70 0.88 3.02 -18.82
N ASN A 71 0.38 2.11 -17.97
CA ASN A 71 0.11 2.37 -16.56
C ASN A 71 1.42 2.49 -15.75
N ALA A 72 2.50 1.87 -16.19
CA ALA A 72 3.77 1.86 -15.46
C ALA A 72 4.31 3.27 -15.13
N PRO A 73 4.79 3.52 -13.90
CA PRO A 73 4.98 2.54 -12.81
C PRO A 73 3.75 2.37 -11.89
N ARG A 74 2.59 2.98 -12.20
CA ARG A 74 1.40 3.02 -11.35
C ARG A 74 0.43 1.90 -11.71
N ALA A 75 0.23 0.95 -10.81
CA ALA A 75 -0.60 -0.22 -11.07
C ALA A 75 -2.09 0.07 -10.86
N TRP A 76 -2.95 -0.46 -11.72
CA TRP A 76 -4.41 -0.37 -11.61
C TRP A 76 -5.07 -1.69 -11.21
N ASN A 77 -4.32 -2.79 -11.29
CA ASN A 77 -4.77 -4.12 -10.90
C ASN A 77 -3.65 -4.92 -10.21
N GLU A 78 -3.96 -6.11 -9.70
CA GLU A 78 -3.00 -6.91 -8.92
C GLU A 78 -1.86 -7.46 -9.78
N SER A 79 -2.17 -7.80 -11.04
CA SER A 79 -1.18 -8.31 -12.00
C SER A 79 -0.14 -7.25 -12.36
N GLU A 80 -0.58 -6.01 -12.61
CA GLU A 80 0.30 -4.86 -12.78
C GLU A 80 1.10 -4.56 -11.51
N ARG A 81 0.46 -4.60 -10.34
CA ARG A 81 1.12 -4.37 -9.05
C ARG A 81 2.26 -5.36 -8.84
N LEU A 82 2.05 -6.64 -9.18
CA LEU A 82 3.08 -7.67 -9.10
C LEU A 82 4.23 -7.39 -10.07
N VAL A 83 3.95 -7.16 -11.35
CA VAL A 83 4.99 -6.94 -12.37
C VAL A 83 5.78 -5.66 -12.11
N PHE A 84 5.10 -4.54 -11.87
CA PHE A 84 5.73 -3.23 -11.70
C PHE A 84 6.62 -3.20 -10.45
N ARG A 85 6.24 -3.92 -9.38
CA ARG A 85 7.06 -4.04 -8.18
C ARG A 85 8.41 -4.72 -8.44
N GLN A 86 8.53 -5.55 -9.48
CA GLN A 86 9.81 -6.16 -9.86
C GLN A 86 10.72 -5.19 -10.62
N LEU A 87 10.17 -4.11 -11.18
CA LEU A 87 10.88 -3.18 -12.05
C LEU A 87 11.20 -1.86 -11.34
N TYR A 88 10.31 -1.36 -10.48
CA TYR A 88 10.38 -0.02 -9.93
C TYR A 88 10.55 -0.02 -8.41
N GLU A 89 11.38 0.89 -7.89
CA GLU A 89 11.55 1.14 -6.45
C GLU A 89 11.06 2.55 -6.07
N THR A 90 10.49 2.65 -4.88
CA THR A 90 10.26 3.89 -4.13
C THR A 90 11.51 4.31 -3.35
N LEU A 91 11.49 5.48 -2.70
CA LEU A 91 12.56 5.89 -1.81
C LEU A 91 12.73 4.94 -0.63
N VAL A 92 11.63 4.48 -0.05
CA VAL A 92 11.58 3.53 1.06
C VAL A 92 10.54 2.46 0.79
N ARG A 93 10.65 1.29 1.41
CA ARG A 93 9.64 0.22 1.33
C ARG A 93 9.13 -0.12 2.73
N VAL A 94 8.06 -0.91 2.83
CA VAL A 94 7.56 -1.39 4.13
C VAL A 94 7.51 -2.92 4.07
N ASP A 95 8.22 -3.57 4.98
CA ASP A 95 8.29 -5.04 5.01
C ASP A 95 7.01 -5.68 5.55
N CYS A 96 6.89 -7.00 5.49
CA CYS A 96 5.73 -7.75 6.00
C CYS A 96 5.39 -7.48 7.48
N LYS A 97 6.33 -6.94 8.27
CA LYS A 97 6.16 -6.58 9.69
C LYS A 97 5.72 -5.12 9.88
N GLY A 98 5.50 -4.37 8.80
CA GLY A 98 5.15 -2.96 8.85
C GLY A 98 6.34 -2.04 9.12
N ARG A 99 7.58 -2.53 9.02
CA ARG A 99 8.77 -1.71 9.26
C ARG A 99 9.20 -1.02 7.98
N VAL A 100 9.51 0.27 8.07
CA VAL A 100 10.08 1.04 6.95
C VAL A 100 11.52 0.57 6.70
N ARG A 101 11.83 0.16 5.47
CA ARG A 101 13.14 -0.31 5.04
C ARG A 101 13.69 0.58 3.92
N PRO A 102 15.02 0.63 3.75
CA PRO A 102 15.66 1.26 2.60
C PRO A 102 15.10 0.77 1.25
N GLY A 103 14.80 1.72 0.37
CA GLY A 103 14.60 1.50 -1.07
C GLY A 103 15.75 2.17 -1.82
N LEU A 104 15.44 3.19 -2.62
CA LEU A 104 16.47 4.07 -3.20
C LEU A 104 17.19 4.95 -2.17
N ALA A 105 16.51 5.30 -1.07
CA ALA A 105 17.10 5.97 0.08
C ALA A 105 17.88 4.97 0.93
N ALA A 106 19.18 5.21 1.12
CA ALA A 106 19.99 4.47 2.08
C ALA A 106 19.70 4.88 3.52
N SER A 107 19.44 6.17 3.73
CA SER A 107 19.06 6.71 5.03
C SER A 107 18.26 7.99 4.87
N TRP A 108 17.60 8.40 5.95
CA TRP A 108 16.84 9.62 6.03
C TRP A 108 16.84 10.14 7.45
N ARG A 109 16.60 11.43 7.60
CA ARG A 109 16.37 12.07 8.90
C ARG A 109 15.42 13.25 8.74
N LEU A 110 14.65 13.53 9.79
CA LEU A 110 13.96 14.80 9.92
C LEU A 110 14.94 15.88 10.38
N ASP A 111 14.75 17.10 9.88
CA ASP A 111 15.37 18.27 10.44
C ASP A 111 14.82 18.58 11.85
N ALA A 112 15.45 19.53 12.53
CA ALA A 112 15.05 19.91 13.88
C ALA A 112 13.62 20.48 13.95
N SER A 113 13.08 20.97 12.83
CA SER A 113 11.72 21.51 12.75
C SER A 113 10.64 20.45 12.52
N GLY A 114 11.05 19.21 12.22
CA GLY A 114 10.15 18.10 11.88
C GLY A 114 9.39 18.30 10.57
N ARG A 115 9.90 19.14 9.66
CA ARG A 115 9.23 19.50 8.39
C ARG A 115 10.05 19.16 7.17
N THR A 116 11.35 18.97 7.31
CA THR A 116 12.22 18.69 6.17
C THR A 116 12.82 17.30 6.34
N TRP A 117 12.57 16.45 5.35
CA TRP A 117 13.19 15.15 5.25
C TRP A 117 14.48 15.28 4.44
N ILE A 118 15.60 14.95 5.06
CA ILE A 118 16.91 14.93 4.42
C ILE A 118 17.21 13.47 4.13
N VAL A 119 17.21 13.12 2.84
CA VAL A 119 17.36 11.76 2.35
C VAL A 119 18.71 11.60 1.69
N THR A 120 19.42 10.55 2.06
CA THR A 120 20.66 10.13 1.40
C THR A 120 20.37 8.93 0.50
N MET A 121 20.59 9.10 -0.81
CA MET A 121 20.44 8.06 -1.82
C MET A 121 21.52 6.98 -1.67
N ARG A 122 21.15 5.73 -1.97
CA ARG A 122 22.08 4.59 -2.02
C ARG A 122 23.14 4.81 -3.11
N LEU A 123 24.41 4.56 -2.76
CA LEU A 123 25.58 4.89 -3.58
C LEU A 123 25.55 4.25 -4.98
N ASN A 124 25.09 3.00 -5.07
CA ASN A 124 25.10 2.21 -6.29
C ASN A 124 23.71 2.02 -6.90
N SER A 125 22.77 2.94 -6.63
CA SER A 125 21.46 2.90 -7.28
C SER A 125 21.60 3.18 -8.77
N ARG A 126 21.04 2.30 -9.59
CA ARG A 126 21.10 2.36 -11.06
C ARG A 126 19.72 2.10 -11.65
N PHE A 127 19.45 2.76 -12.76
CA PHE A 127 18.38 2.35 -13.63
C PHE A 127 18.71 1.00 -14.26
N SER A 128 17.69 0.32 -14.76
CA SER A 128 17.79 -0.98 -15.43
C SER A 128 18.71 -1.02 -16.67
N ASP A 129 19.09 0.15 -17.21
CA ASP A 129 20.10 0.29 -18.28
C ASP A 129 21.54 0.50 -17.77
N GLY A 130 21.73 0.56 -16.44
CA GLY A 130 23.01 0.77 -15.78
C GLY A 130 23.34 2.23 -15.47
N THR A 131 22.58 3.20 -15.98
CA THR A 131 22.79 4.62 -15.65
C THR A 131 22.54 4.89 -14.16
N PRO A 132 23.30 5.80 -13.51
CA PRO A 132 23.11 6.08 -12.09
C PRO A 132 21.75 6.74 -11.84
N VAL A 133 21.11 6.41 -10.71
CA VAL A 133 19.93 7.12 -10.21
C VAL A 133 20.41 8.23 -9.28
N THR A 134 20.05 9.46 -9.60
CA THR A 134 20.40 10.65 -8.81
C THR A 134 19.19 11.22 -8.07
N ALA A 135 19.44 12.11 -7.12
CA ALA A 135 18.42 12.96 -6.52
C ALA A 135 17.62 13.75 -7.58
N ALA A 136 18.28 14.24 -8.63
CA ALA A 136 17.61 14.96 -9.71
C ALA A 136 16.61 14.08 -10.47
N ASP A 137 16.89 12.79 -10.64
CA ASP A 137 15.93 11.86 -11.24
C ASP A 137 14.69 11.66 -10.36
N VAL A 138 14.83 11.71 -9.03
CA VAL A 138 13.69 11.64 -8.11
C VAL A 138 12.83 12.90 -8.24
N VAL A 139 13.46 14.08 -8.28
CA VAL A 139 12.76 15.37 -8.51
C VAL A 139 12.00 15.33 -9.84
N SER A 140 12.66 14.89 -10.91
CA SER A 140 12.05 14.77 -12.23
C SER A 140 10.89 13.78 -12.24
N ALA A 141 11.07 12.61 -11.63
CA ALA A 141 10.02 11.59 -11.54
C ALA A 141 8.80 12.06 -10.74
N TRP A 142 8.91 13.09 -9.91
CA TRP A 142 7.83 13.58 -9.04
C TRP A 142 7.20 14.90 -9.50
N THR A 143 7.75 15.53 -10.53
CA THR A 143 7.23 16.77 -11.12
C THR A 143 6.35 16.48 -12.33
N LEU A 144 5.40 17.36 -12.62
CA LEU A 144 4.35 17.17 -13.62
C LEU A 144 4.90 17.05 -15.04
N SER A 145 5.79 17.95 -15.42
CA SER A 145 6.46 17.98 -16.72
C SER A 145 7.80 17.24 -16.73
N GLY A 146 8.24 16.72 -15.57
CA GLY A 146 9.60 16.22 -15.36
C GLY A 146 10.68 17.29 -15.26
N ILE A 147 10.32 18.58 -15.40
CA ILE A 147 11.22 19.74 -15.34
C ILE A 147 10.58 20.91 -14.57
N GLY A 148 11.33 21.57 -13.70
CA GLY A 148 10.82 22.64 -12.84
C GLY A 148 10.20 22.14 -11.53
N ASP A 149 9.40 22.98 -10.87
CA ASP A 149 9.03 22.77 -9.45
C ASP A 149 7.57 22.31 -9.24
N GLU A 150 6.77 22.20 -10.30
CA GLU A 150 5.37 21.79 -10.18
C GLU A 150 5.27 20.28 -9.92
N LEU A 151 4.92 19.91 -8.68
CA LEU A 151 4.70 18.53 -8.27
C LEU A 151 3.40 17.96 -8.83
N ARG A 152 3.42 16.67 -9.18
CA ARG A 152 2.19 15.92 -9.51
C ARG A 152 1.20 16.00 -8.34
N SER A 153 -0.10 15.97 -8.62
CA SER A 153 -1.16 16.21 -7.63
C SER A 153 -1.07 15.24 -6.44
N GLU A 154 -0.82 13.96 -6.72
CA GLU A 154 -0.66 12.93 -5.70
C GLU A 154 0.50 13.21 -4.75
N ILE A 155 1.58 13.82 -5.24
CA ILE A 155 2.80 14.13 -4.48
C ILE A 155 2.67 15.43 -3.71
N ARG A 156 2.16 16.44 -4.39
CA ARG A 156 1.90 17.77 -3.85
C ARG A 156 0.99 17.70 -2.63
N ARG A 157 0.20 16.64 -2.44
CA ARG A 157 -0.65 16.44 -1.26
C ARG A 157 0.13 16.36 0.05
N PHE A 158 1.30 15.70 0.06
CA PHE A 158 2.12 15.51 1.27
C PHE A 158 3.41 16.35 1.25
N ILE A 159 3.91 16.68 0.04
CA ILE A 159 5.13 17.47 -0.16
C ILE A 159 4.77 18.90 -0.56
N ARG A 160 5.41 19.85 0.12
CA ARG A 160 5.42 21.27 -0.24
C ARG A 160 6.45 21.53 -1.35
N SER A 161 7.65 20.99 -1.22
CA SER A 161 8.70 21.10 -2.24
C SER A 161 9.71 19.96 -2.11
N ILE A 162 10.41 19.66 -3.21
CA ILE A 162 11.51 18.70 -3.26
C ILE A 162 12.70 19.35 -3.97
N HIS A 163 13.89 19.19 -3.41
CA HIS A 163 15.11 19.76 -3.96
C HIS A 163 16.23 18.72 -3.91
N ALA A 164 16.96 18.58 -5.03
CA ALA A 164 18.23 17.87 -5.06
C ALA A 164 19.33 18.83 -4.59
N VAL A 165 19.89 18.56 -3.41
CA VAL A 165 21.03 19.34 -2.88
C VAL A 165 22.31 18.98 -3.63
N ASP A 166 22.48 17.69 -3.91
CA ASP A 166 23.52 17.10 -4.75
C ASP A 166 22.99 15.79 -5.35
N ASP A 167 23.81 15.07 -6.12
CA ASP A 167 23.42 13.81 -6.78
C ASP A 167 22.85 12.74 -5.84
N ARG A 168 23.17 12.81 -4.54
CA ARG A 168 22.82 11.80 -3.53
C ARG A 168 22.03 12.35 -2.35
N THR A 169 21.77 13.65 -2.29
CA THR A 169 21.07 14.28 -1.18
C THR A 169 19.81 14.95 -1.67
N LEU A 170 18.67 14.54 -1.12
CA LEU A 170 17.36 15.14 -1.35
C LEU A 170 16.87 15.84 -0.09
N GLU A 171 16.33 17.03 -0.25
CA GLU A 171 15.53 17.72 0.75
C GLU A 171 14.06 17.71 0.33
N ILE A 172 13.23 17.11 1.16
CA ILE A 172 11.78 16.99 0.95
C ILE A 172 11.09 17.80 2.04
N THR A 173 10.50 18.94 1.69
CA THR A 173 9.72 19.75 2.62
C THR A 173 8.28 19.24 2.66
N LEU A 174 7.81 18.91 3.86
CA LEU A 174 6.48 18.35 4.11
C LEU A 174 5.44 19.44 4.34
N ARG A 175 4.17 19.15 4.03
CA ARG A 175 3.06 20.09 4.28
C ARG A 175 2.61 20.14 5.74
N SER A 176 2.66 19.00 6.43
CA SER A 176 2.28 18.88 7.84
C SER A 176 3.40 18.21 8.63
N GLN A 177 3.50 18.57 9.92
CA GLN A 177 4.38 17.89 10.86
C GLN A 177 3.76 16.56 11.28
N GLY A 178 4.58 15.53 11.50
CA GLY A 178 4.16 14.32 12.22
C GLY A 178 3.25 13.34 11.47
N VAL A 179 3.03 13.50 10.16
CA VAL A 179 2.52 12.38 9.35
C VAL A 179 3.59 11.31 9.31
N ASP A 180 3.21 10.03 9.31
CA ASP A 180 4.12 8.92 8.99
C ASP A 180 4.47 8.96 7.49
N VAL A 181 5.13 10.05 7.09
CA VAL A 181 5.64 10.32 5.75
C VAL A 181 6.48 9.17 5.23
N PRO A 182 7.35 8.50 6.03
CA PRO A 182 8.05 7.31 5.56
C PRO A 182 7.10 6.24 5.01
N LEU A 183 5.96 5.96 5.67
CA LEU A 183 4.97 5.02 5.14
C LEU A 183 4.33 5.53 3.85
N ALA A 184 3.91 6.80 3.80
CA ALA A 184 3.31 7.37 2.58
C ALA A 184 4.28 7.34 1.39
N LEU A 185 5.58 7.58 1.62
CA LEU A 185 6.65 7.54 0.61
C LEU A 185 6.96 6.12 0.11
N ALA A 186 6.48 5.08 0.80
CA ALA A 186 6.56 3.70 0.34
C ALA A 186 5.43 3.31 -0.62
N HIS A 187 4.47 4.21 -0.88
CA HIS A 187 3.37 3.92 -1.79
C HIS A 187 3.89 3.70 -3.21
N SER A 188 3.48 2.59 -3.83
CA SER A 188 4.01 2.14 -5.15
C SER A 188 3.88 3.18 -6.27
N ASP A 189 2.84 4.02 -6.23
CA ASP A 189 2.67 5.11 -7.19
C ASP A 189 3.74 6.22 -7.13
N LEU A 190 4.55 6.22 -6.07
CA LEU A 190 5.69 7.12 -5.92
C LEU A 190 7.00 6.48 -6.42
N ALA A 191 6.92 5.28 -7.01
CA ALA A 191 8.08 4.61 -7.55
C ALA A 191 8.76 5.45 -8.64
N ILE A 192 10.08 5.38 -8.65
CA ILE A 192 10.93 6.19 -9.53
C ILE A 192 11.13 5.41 -10.83
N ALA A 193 10.82 6.06 -11.93
CA ALA A 193 10.95 5.51 -13.26
C ALA A 193 11.30 6.61 -14.27
N LYS A 194 12.06 6.26 -15.31
CA LYS A 194 12.50 7.20 -16.35
C LYS A 194 11.95 6.79 -17.70
N ARG A 195 11.13 7.65 -18.31
CA ARG A 195 10.64 7.42 -19.68
C ARG A 195 11.80 7.53 -20.67
N VAL A 196 11.86 6.61 -21.61
CA VAL A 196 12.86 6.59 -22.69
C VAL A 196 12.18 6.47 -24.03
N SER A 197 12.72 7.17 -25.03
CA SER A 197 12.17 7.14 -26.39
C SER A 197 12.25 5.72 -26.97
N GLY A 198 11.20 5.29 -27.67
CA GLY A 198 11.15 3.98 -28.32
C GLY A 198 10.82 2.81 -27.40
N SER A 199 10.65 3.01 -26.08
CA SER A 199 10.17 1.96 -25.17
C SER A 199 8.80 2.32 -24.60
N ARG A 200 7.90 1.33 -24.56
CA ARG A 200 6.62 1.46 -23.83
C ARG A 200 6.83 1.37 -22.32
N TRP A 201 7.86 0.62 -21.90
CA TRP A 201 8.25 0.46 -20.50
C TRP A 201 9.22 1.55 -20.08
N PRO A 202 8.90 2.35 -19.04
CA PRO A 202 9.88 3.19 -18.37
C PRO A 202 11.05 2.36 -17.85
N LEU A 203 12.26 2.94 -17.87
CA LEU A 203 13.40 2.37 -17.15
C LEU A 203 13.07 2.32 -15.66
N GLY A 204 13.16 1.12 -15.12
CA GLY A 204 13.02 0.87 -13.70
C GLY A 204 14.32 1.11 -12.94
N THR A 205 14.20 1.16 -11.61
CA THR A 205 15.32 1.35 -10.68
C THR A 205 15.74 0.07 -9.96
N ARG A 206 15.03 -1.03 -10.21
CA ARG A 206 15.49 -2.38 -9.86
C ARG A 206 16.43 -2.92 -10.94
N PRO A 207 17.29 -3.90 -10.60
CA PRO A 207 18.14 -4.56 -11.58
C PRO A 207 17.35 -5.29 -12.67
N ALA A 208 16.14 -5.75 -12.38
CA ALA A 208 15.33 -6.49 -13.32
C ALA A 208 14.69 -5.56 -14.39
N ARG A 209 14.61 -6.06 -15.61
CA ARG A 209 13.99 -5.38 -16.76
C ARG A 209 13.07 -6.30 -17.53
N VAL A 210 12.17 -5.74 -18.32
CA VAL A 210 11.39 -6.52 -19.30
C VAL A 210 12.34 -7.09 -20.35
N ALA A 211 12.45 -8.42 -20.40
CA ALA A 211 13.30 -9.15 -21.34
C ALA A 211 12.56 -9.50 -22.63
N ALA A 212 11.27 -9.82 -22.52
CA ALA A 212 10.36 -10.00 -23.65
C ALA A 212 8.94 -9.57 -23.23
N GLU A 213 8.14 -9.10 -24.19
CA GLU A 213 6.74 -8.71 -23.91
C GLU A 213 5.74 -9.81 -24.25
N ASN A 214 6.10 -10.75 -25.12
CA ASN A 214 5.24 -11.86 -25.56
C ASN A 214 6.08 -13.13 -25.79
N PRO A 215 6.06 -14.10 -24.84
CA PRO A 215 5.46 -13.99 -23.51
C PRO A 215 6.17 -12.93 -22.65
N LEU A 216 5.42 -12.27 -21.76
CA LEU A 216 5.98 -11.28 -20.85
C LEU A 216 7.01 -11.95 -19.94
N SER A 217 8.22 -11.41 -19.88
CA SER A 217 9.26 -11.89 -18.99
C SER A 217 10.07 -10.73 -18.42
N VAL A 218 10.47 -10.88 -17.17
CA VAL A 218 11.34 -9.96 -16.45
C VAL A 218 12.61 -10.71 -16.07
N ALA A 219 13.78 -10.13 -16.34
CA ALA A 219 15.06 -10.74 -16.04
C ALA A 219 16.10 -9.70 -15.59
N THR A 220 17.08 -10.14 -14.83
CA THR A 220 18.28 -9.34 -14.51
C THR A 220 19.29 -9.38 -15.68
N PRO A 221 20.19 -8.39 -15.80
CA PRO A 221 21.18 -8.34 -16.89
C PRO A 221 22.04 -9.59 -17.07
N GLU A 222 22.41 -10.26 -15.98
CA GLU A 222 23.21 -11.49 -16.01
C GLU A 222 22.34 -12.75 -16.08
N ASN A 223 21.02 -12.62 -16.25
CA ASN A 223 20.03 -13.70 -16.12
C ASN A 223 20.20 -14.51 -14.83
N SER A 224 20.78 -13.91 -13.78
CA SER A 224 20.86 -14.53 -12.45
C SER A 224 19.48 -14.82 -11.88
N PHE A 225 18.47 -14.11 -12.39
CA PHE A 225 17.07 -14.30 -12.10
C PHE A 225 16.25 -13.99 -13.37
N SER A 226 15.27 -14.85 -13.69
CA SER A 226 14.29 -14.61 -14.74
C SER A 226 12.94 -15.18 -14.33
N VAL A 227 11.89 -14.38 -14.47
CA VAL A 227 10.49 -14.79 -14.31
C VAL A 227 9.74 -14.54 -15.60
N GLN A 228 9.09 -15.59 -16.08
CA GLN A 228 8.10 -15.51 -17.14
C GLN A 228 6.71 -15.33 -16.53
N PHE A 229 5.99 -14.31 -16.99
CA PHE A 229 4.60 -14.05 -16.61
C PHE A 229 3.66 -14.58 -17.69
N LEU A 230 2.86 -15.59 -17.33
CA LEU A 230 1.80 -16.12 -18.18
C LEU A 230 0.54 -15.27 -17.95
N VAL A 231 0.36 -14.25 -18.78
CA VAL A 231 -0.77 -13.30 -18.71
C VAL A 231 -1.97 -13.91 -19.43
N ALA A 232 -2.97 -14.36 -18.68
CA ALA A 232 -4.10 -15.14 -19.22
C ALA A 232 -5.46 -14.63 -18.67
N PRO A 233 -5.88 -13.40 -19.01
CA PRO A 233 -7.15 -12.85 -18.52
C PRO A 233 -8.35 -13.64 -19.01
N GLY A 234 -9.24 -14.00 -18.09
CA GLY A 234 -10.47 -14.76 -18.37
C GLY A 234 -10.25 -16.25 -18.67
N ARG A 235 -9.01 -16.75 -18.60
CA ARG A 235 -8.72 -18.18 -18.70
C ARG A 235 -9.08 -18.88 -17.39
N ASP A 236 -9.48 -20.14 -17.47
CA ASP A 236 -9.59 -20.99 -16.28
C ASP A 236 -8.22 -21.14 -15.62
N LEU A 237 -8.13 -20.78 -14.35
CA LEU A 237 -6.86 -20.80 -13.61
C LEU A 237 -6.38 -22.21 -13.30
N ARG A 238 -7.27 -23.22 -13.38
CA ARG A 238 -6.92 -24.63 -13.20
C ARG A 238 -6.03 -25.14 -14.33
N ASP A 239 -6.29 -24.71 -15.56
CA ASP A 239 -5.45 -25.03 -16.72
C ASP A 239 -4.01 -24.53 -16.51
N LEU A 240 -3.84 -23.35 -15.91
CA LEU A 240 -2.52 -22.78 -15.62
C LEU A 240 -1.77 -23.61 -14.56
N LEU A 241 -2.49 -24.16 -13.58
CA LEU A 241 -1.92 -25.08 -12.58
C LEU A 241 -1.50 -26.40 -13.23
N ASP A 242 -2.29 -26.92 -14.16
CA ASP A 242 -1.98 -28.14 -14.93
C ASP A 242 -0.78 -27.96 -15.86
N GLU A 243 -0.59 -26.75 -16.40
CA GLU A 243 0.60 -26.35 -17.17
C GLU A 243 1.87 -26.23 -16.30
N GLY A 244 1.74 -26.37 -14.98
CA GLY A 244 2.88 -26.51 -14.07
C GLY A 244 3.52 -25.17 -13.68
N VAL A 245 2.74 -24.09 -13.63
CA VAL A 245 3.23 -22.78 -13.16
C VAL A 245 3.86 -22.87 -11.78
N GLY A 246 4.89 -22.04 -11.56
CA GLY A 246 5.61 -21.97 -10.29
C GLY A 246 4.82 -21.24 -9.20
N LEU A 247 4.04 -20.23 -9.58
CA LEU A 247 3.24 -19.39 -8.70
C LEU A 247 1.97 -18.91 -9.42
N LEU A 248 0.84 -18.92 -8.73
CA LEU A 248 -0.41 -18.30 -9.16
C LEU A 248 -0.95 -17.46 -7.99
N LEU A 249 -1.25 -16.19 -8.27
CA LEU A 249 -1.97 -15.32 -7.34
C LEU A 249 -3.46 -15.31 -7.69
N THR A 250 -4.33 -15.64 -6.74
CA THR A 250 -5.77 -15.70 -7.04
C THR A 250 -6.66 -15.48 -5.81
N ARG A 251 -7.87 -14.96 -6.06
CA ARG A 251 -8.99 -14.94 -5.11
C ARG A 251 -10.10 -15.93 -5.51
N ASP A 252 -9.92 -16.66 -6.61
CA ASP A 252 -10.89 -17.65 -7.09
C ASP A 252 -10.87 -18.90 -6.22
N PRO A 253 -11.96 -19.20 -5.47
CA PRO A 253 -12.03 -20.38 -4.63
C PRO A 253 -11.87 -21.68 -5.42
N THR A 254 -12.37 -21.73 -6.66
CA THR A 254 -12.32 -22.92 -7.50
C THR A 254 -10.88 -23.33 -7.80
N ALA A 255 -10.03 -22.35 -8.08
CA ALA A 255 -8.60 -22.56 -8.31
C ALA A 255 -7.87 -23.00 -7.03
N VAL A 256 -8.24 -22.42 -5.89
CA VAL A 256 -7.64 -22.75 -4.58
C VAL A 256 -8.02 -24.17 -4.14
N GLU A 257 -9.30 -24.55 -4.29
CA GLU A 257 -9.80 -25.89 -4.00
C GLU A 257 -9.17 -26.93 -4.93
N TYR A 258 -9.08 -26.61 -6.23
CA TYR A 258 -8.41 -27.48 -7.20
C TYR A 258 -6.93 -27.69 -6.84
N ALA A 259 -6.20 -26.61 -6.53
CA ALA A 259 -4.81 -26.70 -6.11
C ALA A 259 -4.63 -27.54 -4.84
N ALA A 260 -5.60 -27.54 -3.91
CA ALA A 260 -5.56 -28.38 -2.71
C ALA A 260 -5.65 -29.89 -3.02
N THR A 261 -6.17 -30.27 -4.19
CA THR A 261 -6.17 -31.66 -4.66
C THR A 261 -4.84 -32.09 -5.28
N LEU A 262 -3.94 -31.14 -5.56
CA LEU A 262 -2.67 -31.36 -6.25
C LEU A 262 -1.50 -31.33 -5.25
N PRO A 263 -0.84 -32.47 -4.95
CA PRO A 263 0.18 -32.55 -3.90
C PRO A 263 1.42 -31.69 -4.18
N GLN A 264 1.68 -31.34 -5.44
CA GLN A 264 2.78 -30.48 -5.85
C GLN A 264 2.56 -29.00 -5.53
N PHE A 265 1.35 -28.60 -5.11
CA PHE A 265 1.05 -27.21 -4.77
C PHE A 265 0.79 -27.02 -3.28
N VAL A 266 1.02 -25.81 -2.81
CA VAL A 266 0.62 -25.33 -1.49
C VAL A 266 -0.02 -23.96 -1.65
N SER A 267 -1.17 -23.76 -1.00
CA SER A 267 -1.86 -22.47 -0.97
C SER A 267 -1.48 -21.73 0.30
N ILE A 268 -0.87 -20.55 0.13
CA ILE A 268 -0.42 -19.70 1.22
C ILE A 268 -1.32 -18.45 1.25
N PRO A 269 -2.06 -18.23 2.35
CA PRO A 269 -2.88 -17.05 2.46
C PRO A 269 -2.03 -15.81 2.66
N LEU A 270 -2.25 -14.80 1.83
CA LEU A 270 -1.66 -13.48 2.03
C LEU A 270 -2.47 -12.67 3.05
N ALA A 271 -1.95 -11.50 3.38
CA ALA A 271 -2.61 -10.53 4.24
C ALA A 271 -4.06 -10.25 3.79
N TRP A 272 -4.94 -9.94 4.75
CA TRP A 272 -6.21 -9.29 4.45
C TRP A 272 -5.91 -7.91 3.86
N GLN A 273 -6.23 -7.76 2.58
CA GLN A 273 -5.78 -6.64 1.74
C GLN A 273 -6.94 -5.76 1.30
N GLN A 274 -8.11 -6.36 1.02
CA GLN A 274 -9.23 -5.65 0.41
C GLN A 274 -10.48 -5.77 1.28
N THR A 275 -11.06 -4.63 1.60
CA THR A 275 -12.39 -4.54 2.21
C THR A 275 -13.41 -4.22 1.13
N LYS A 276 -14.37 -5.12 0.94
CA LYS A 276 -15.56 -4.90 0.10
C LYS A 276 -16.48 -3.94 0.81
N VAL A 277 -16.85 -2.87 0.14
CA VAL A 277 -17.74 -1.83 0.66
C VAL A 277 -18.93 -1.64 -0.26
N LEU A 278 -20.08 -1.33 0.33
CA LEU A 278 -21.26 -0.87 -0.36
C LEU A 278 -21.34 0.65 -0.27
N LEU A 279 -21.34 1.31 -1.42
CA LEU A 279 -21.65 2.73 -1.55
C LEU A 279 -23.11 2.91 -1.93
N THR A 280 -23.79 3.84 -1.27
CA THR A 280 -25.21 4.14 -1.54
C THR A 280 -25.39 5.63 -1.85
N PRO A 281 -25.91 6.00 -3.04
CA PRO A 281 -26.18 7.40 -3.35
C PRO A 281 -27.33 7.99 -2.52
N GLY A 282 -27.12 9.20 -2.02
CA GLY A 282 -28.16 10.12 -1.52
C GLY A 282 -28.66 9.93 -0.08
N ARG A 283 -29.38 10.93 0.43
CA ARG A 283 -29.86 11.02 1.83
C ARG A 283 -30.93 9.99 2.22
N ALA A 284 -31.71 9.49 1.26
CA ALA A 284 -32.93 8.71 1.53
C ALA A 284 -32.67 7.27 1.99
N ARG A 285 -31.45 6.77 1.81
CA ARG A 285 -30.98 5.52 2.41
C ARG A 285 -29.80 5.86 3.30
N THR A 286 -30.05 6.21 4.56
CA THR A 286 -29.01 6.03 5.58
C THR A 286 -28.68 4.54 5.55
N SER A 287 -27.59 4.22 4.87
CA SER A 287 -27.20 2.85 4.65
C SER A 287 -26.92 2.28 6.05
N ARG A 288 -27.80 1.38 6.51
CA ARG A 288 -27.75 0.85 7.87
C ARG A 288 -26.35 0.30 8.11
N SER A 289 -25.66 0.83 9.11
CA SER A 289 -24.39 0.25 9.55
C SER A 289 -24.63 -1.21 9.96
N LEU A 290 -23.81 -2.12 9.46
CA LEU A 290 -23.87 -3.54 9.79
C LEU A 290 -23.06 -3.82 11.06
N SER A 291 -23.61 -4.64 11.96
CA SER A 291 -22.85 -5.13 13.12
C SER A 291 -21.65 -6.00 12.68
N ALA A 292 -20.76 -6.33 13.62
CA ALA A 292 -19.65 -7.23 13.30
C ALA A 292 -20.16 -8.64 12.94
N GLU A 293 -21.18 -9.11 13.65
CA GLU A 293 -21.83 -10.40 13.42
C GLU A 293 -22.56 -10.43 12.08
N GLU A 294 -23.25 -9.34 11.70
CA GLU A 294 -23.92 -9.24 10.41
C GLU A 294 -22.92 -9.27 9.23
N ARG A 295 -21.78 -8.59 9.38
CA ARG A 295 -20.69 -8.64 8.39
C ARG A 295 -20.08 -10.03 8.29
N GLU A 296 -19.85 -10.69 9.42
CA GLU A 296 -19.31 -12.05 9.45
C GLU A 296 -20.27 -13.04 8.78
N ALA A 297 -21.56 -12.98 9.13
CA ALA A 297 -22.58 -13.81 8.50
C ALA A 297 -22.68 -13.52 6.99
N LEU A 298 -22.62 -12.25 6.58
CA LEU A 298 -22.64 -11.88 5.16
C LEU A 298 -21.42 -12.44 4.41
N ALA A 299 -20.22 -12.33 4.99
CA ALA A 299 -19.01 -12.87 4.39
C ALA A 299 -19.07 -14.40 4.26
N HIS A 300 -19.48 -15.08 5.33
CA HIS A 300 -19.57 -16.55 5.37
C HIS A 300 -20.64 -17.10 4.44
N ASP A 301 -21.83 -16.50 4.43
CA ASP A 301 -22.98 -17.03 3.69
C ASP A 301 -22.97 -16.68 2.20
N ALA A 302 -22.30 -15.58 1.83
CA ALA A 302 -22.29 -15.10 0.45
C ALA A 302 -21.02 -15.50 -0.30
N VAL A 303 -19.84 -15.18 0.25
CA VAL A 303 -18.59 -15.21 -0.50
C VAL A 303 -18.02 -16.63 -0.49
N GLN A 304 -17.89 -17.24 -1.68
CA GLN A 304 -17.39 -18.61 -1.82
C GLN A 304 -15.88 -18.76 -1.57
N GLY A 305 -15.14 -17.66 -1.41
CA GLY A 305 -13.68 -17.65 -1.22
C GLY A 305 -13.22 -17.26 0.18
N ALA A 306 -11.91 -16.99 0.31
CA ALA A 306 -11.32 -16.55 1.57
C ALA A 306 -11.82 -15.16 1.96
N ALA A 307 -12.89 -15.13 2.75
CA ALA A 307 -13.56 -13.94 3.25
C ALA A 307 -13.81 -14.03 4.75
N ARG A 308 -13.97 -12.87 5.37
CA ARG A 308 -14.46 -12.69 6.74
C ARG A 308 -15.26 -11.40 6.82
N GLY A 309 -16.02 -11.20 7.89
CA GLY A 309 -16.64 -9.91 8.15
C GLY A 309 -15.58 -8.81 8.19
N ALA A 310 -15.82 -7.71 7.47
CA ALA A 310 -14.86 -6.61 7.42
C ALA A 310 -14.56 -6.13 8.84
N LEU A 311 -13.30 -5.88 9.21
CA LEU A 311 -12.94 -5.47 10.59
C LEU A 311 -12.51 -4.00 10.66
N GLY A 312 -13.01 -3.30 11.68
CA GLY A 312 -12.62 -1.91 11.97
C GLY A 312 -11.41 -1.83 12.92
N PRO A 313 -10.90 -0.61 13.19
CA PRO A 313 -11.41 0.67 12.71
C PRO A 313 -11.21 0.84 11.20
N PHE A 314 -12.14 1.52 10.55
CA PHE A 314 -12.07 1.77 9.11
C PHE A 314 -11.37 3.09 8.85
N TRP A 315 -10.33 3.08 8.02
CA TRP A 315 -9.48 4.25 7.79
C TRP A 315 -10.25 5.46 7.26
N TRP A 316 -11.33 5.23 6.48
CA TRP A 316 -12.17 6.31 5.95
C TRP A 316 -13.02 7.02 7.00
N GLN A 317 -13.15 6.45 8.20
CA GLN A 317 -13.88 7.07 9.31
C GLN A 317 -12.99 8.01 10.13
N SER A 318 -11.69 8.07 9.86
CA SER A 318 -10.70 8.84 10.64
C SER A 318 -9.78 9.66 9.72
N LEU A 319 -10.39 10.50 8.89
CA LEU A 319 -9.70 11.34 7.90
C LEU A 319 -9.57 12.81 8.32
N SER A 320 -9.52 13.11 9.62
CA SER A 320 -9.55 14.49 10.15
C SER A 320 -8.43 15.41 9.64
N ASN A 321 -7.35 14.84 9.12
CA ASN A 321 -6.18 15.56 8.61
C ASN A 321 -6.15 15.64 7.07
N CYS A 322 -7.20 15.20 6.38
CA CYS A 322 -7.27 15.21 4.93
C CYS A 322 -8.10 16.39 4.43
N GLU A 323 -7.52 17.25 3.59
CA GLU A 323 -8.27 18.21 2.78
C GLU A 323 -8.88 17.50 1.57
N VAL A 324 -9.92 16.69 1.79
CA VAL A 324 -10.66 16.03 0.70
C VAL A 324 -11.89 16.87 0.38
N ALA A 325 -12.01 17.28 -0.88
CA ALA A 325 -13.16 18.03 -1.36
C ALA A 325 -14.31 17.06 -1.70
N TYR A 326 -15.13 16.74 -0.69
CA TYR A 326 -16.34 15.93 -0.91
C TYR A 326 -17.37 16.71 -1.71
N SER A 327 -18.03 16.03 -2.64
CA SER A 327 -19.18 16.61 -3.33
C SER A 327 -20.39 16.67 -2.40
N PRO A 328 -21.23 17.71 -2.51
CA PRO A 328 -22.42 17.82 -1.67
C PRO A 328 -23.31 16.59 -1.85
N LYS A 329 -23.89 16.10 -0.73
CA LYS A 329 -24.80 14.95 -0.70
C LYS A 329 -25.85 15.13 -1.79
N ARG A 330 -25.97 14.13 -2.66
CA ARG A 330 -26.95 14.15 -3.74
C ARG A 330 -28.35 14.04 -3.14
N ASP A 331 -29.21 15.02 -3.39
CA ASP A 331 -30.62 15.00 -2.92
C ASP A 331 -31.52 14.10 -3.79
N GLN A 332 -31.03 13.66 -4.95
CA GLN A 332 -31.77 12.77 -5.84
C GLN A 332 -31.72 11.32 -5.34
N SER A 333 -32.89 10.68 -5.29
CA SER A 333 -32.96 9.24 -5.06
C SER A 333 -32.40 8.48 -6.26
N PRO A 334 -31.82 7.28 -6.05
CA PRO A 334 -31.44 6.40 -7.14
C PRO A 334 -32.60 6.18 -8.11
N ALA A 335 -32.32 6.22 -9.40
CA ALA A 335 -33.31 6.01 -10.46
C ALA A 335 -33.70 4.54 -10.62
N THR A 336 -32.87 3.62 -10.09
CA THR A 336 -33.07 2.17 -10.20
C THR A 336 -32.99 1.51 -8.83
N GLY A 337 -33.57 0.31 -8.68
CA GLY A 337 -33.36 -0.56 -7.52
C GLY A 337 -32.15 -1.51 -7.68
N ARG A 338 -31.27 -1.23 -8.65
CA ARG A 338 -30.16 -2.11 -9.05
C ARG A 338 -28.91 -1.85 -8.19
N ILE A 339 -28.17 -2.91 -7.87
CA ILE A 339 -26.82 -2.83 -7.32
C ILE A 339 -25.80 -3.18 -8.41
N VAL A 340 -24.72 -2.39 -8.50
CA VAL A 340 -23.68 -2.52 -9.52
C VAL A 340 -22.36 -2.96 -8.89
N TYR A 341 -21.61 -3.81 -9.58
CA TYR A 341 -20.28 -4.25 -9.17
C TYR A 341 -19.38 -4.49 -10.40
N ASP A 342 -18.08 -4.67 -10.17
CA ASP A 342 -17.16 -5.09 -11.23
C ASP A 342 -17.39 -6.56 -11.59
N ALA A 343 -17.68 -6.86 -12.86
CA ALA A 343 -17.97 -8.23 -13.29
C ALA A 343 -16.79 -9.21 -13.08
N ALA A 344 -15.55 -8.70 -12.96
CA ALA A 344 -14.37 -9.52 -12.65
C ALA A 344 -14.24 -9.86 -11.15
N ASP A 345 -15.00 -9.19 -10.27
CA ASP A 345 -14.94 -9.37 -8.82
C ASP A 345 -16.02 -10.36 -8.35
N SER A 346 -15.63 -11.63 -8.25
CA SER A 346 -16.53 -12.71 -7.81
C SER A 346 -17.09 -12.49 -6.41
N ALA A 347 -16.29 -11.96 -5.48
CA ALA A 347 -16.77 -11.66 -4.13
C ALA A 347 -17.82 -10.54 -4.15
N ALA A 348 -17.63 -9.50 -4.97
CA ALA A 348 -18.64 -8.45 -5.12
C ALA A 348 -19.93 -8.97 -5.78
N ARG A 349 -19.82 -9.87 -6.77
CA ARG A 349 -20.97 -10.57 -7.37
C ARG A 349 -21.76 -11.33 -6.32
N ASP A 350 -21.08 -12.14 -5.50
CA ASP A 350 -21.71 -13.01 -4.51
C ASP A 350 -22.41 -12.18 -3.42
N LEU A 351 -21.75 -11.11 -2.92
CA LEU A 351 -22.34 -10.15 -1.99
C LEU A 351 -23.58 -9.45 -2.60
N ALA A 352 -23.49 -9.01 -3.85
CA ALA A 352 -24.62 -8.37 -4.55
C ALA A 352 -25.80 -9.33 -4.70
N ALA A 353 -25.56 -10.59 -5.06
CA ALA A 353 -26.58 -11.62 -5.15
C ALA A 353 -27.27 -11.87 -3.80
N ARG A 354 -26.48 -11.92 -2.71
CA ARG A 354 -27.03 -12.07 -1.36
C ARG A 354 -27.90 -10.87 -0.95
N LEU A 355 -27.47 -9.65 -1.23
CA LEU A 355 -28.23 -8.43 -0.92
C LEU A 355 -29.55 -8.33 -1.72
N VAL A 356 -29.58 -8.84 -2.96
CA VAL A 356 -30.83 -9.01 -3.72
C VAL A 356 -31.71 -10.10 -3.11
N GLY A 357 -31.14 -11.24 -2.71
CA GLY A 357 -31.85 -12.33 -2.05
C GLY A 357 -32.50 -11.93 -0.72
N LEU A 358 -31.87 -11.03 0.03
CA LEU A 358 -32.40 -10.40 1.25
C LEU A 358 -33.46 -9.31 0.96
N ARG A 359 -33.83 -9.10 -0.31
CA ARG A 359 -34.81 -8.11 -0.78
C ARG A 359 -34.44 -6.66 -0.44
N THR A 360 -33.16 -6.37 -0.22
CA THR A 360 -32.65 -5.01 -0.04
C THR A 360 -32.55 -4.26 -1.37
N TYR A 361 -32.32 -5.01 -2.46
CA TYR A 361 -32.20 -4.53 -3.83
C TYR A 361 -33.05 -5.37 -4.78
N GLN A 362 -33.43 -4.79 -5.91
CA GLN A 362 -34.28 -5.44 -6.92
C GLN A 362 -33.49 -6.36 -7.85
N SER A 363 -32.27 -5.96 -8.21
CA SER A 363 -31.42 -6.70 -9.15
C SER A 363 -29.95 -6.36 -8.92
N ALA A 364 -29.05 -7.23 -9.39
CA ALA A 364 -27.61 -7.04 -9.37
C ALA A 364 -27.05 -7.11 -10.79
N THR A 365 -26.06 -6.28 -11.13
CA THR A 365 -25.44 -6.27 -12.45
C THR A 365 -23.94 -6.05 -12.37
N GLY A 366 -23.17 -6.98 -12.94
CA GLY A 366 -21.75 -6.83 -13.15
C GLY A 366 -21.49 -6.02 -14.42
N LEU A 367 -20.71 -4.96 -14.31
CA LEU A 367 -20.26 -4.14 -15.44
C LEU A 367 -18.74 -4.19 -15.54
N THR A 368 -18.19 -3.81 -16.70
CA THR A 368 -16.74 -3.74 -16.95
C THR A 368 -16.37 -2.43 -17.63
N GLY A 369 -15.09 -2.04 -17.52
CA GLY A 369 -14.50 -0.92 -18.24
C GLY A 369 -15.29 0.39 -18.11
N GLU A 370 -15.48 1.09 -19.23
CA GLU A 370 -16.13 2.41 -19.24
C GLU A 370 -17.60 2.35 -18.80
N ALA A 371 -18.31 1.24 -19.01
CA ALA A 371 -19.69 1.10 -18.55
C ALA A 371 -19.77 1.11 -17.02
N LEU A 372 -18.84 0.43 -16.35
CA LEU A 372 -18.73 0.44 -14.90
C LEU A 372 -18.33 1.83 -14.39
N ALA A 373 -17.31 2.44 -15.01
CA ALA A 373 -16.82 3.76 -14.62
C ALA A 373 -17.90 4.85 -14.79
N SER A 374 -18.65 4.81 -15.90
CA SER A 374 -19.79 5.69 -16.17
C SER A 374 -20.92 5.48 -15.17
N ALA A 375 -21.25 4.23 -14.82
CA ALA A 375 -22.27 3.94 -13.80
C ALA A 375 -21.87 4.51 -12.43
N ARG A 376 -20.63 4.29 -11.99
CA ARG A 376 -20.09 4.81 -10.72
C ARG A 376 -20.15 6.33 -10.67
N ARG A 377 -19.57 7.03 -11.66
CA ARG A 377 -19.65 8.51 -11.77
C ARG A 377 -21.09 9.01 -11.82
N GLY A 378 -21.93 8.28 -12.55
CA GLY A 378 -23.33 8.62 -12.78
C GLY A 378 -24.18 8.51 -11.53
N GLY A 379 -23.87 7.62 -10.58
CA GLY A 379 -24.54 7.56 -9.28
C GLY A 379 -26.05 7.29 -9.32
N ASN A 380 -26.56 6.70 -10.40
CA ASN A 380 -28.00 6.54 -10.64
C ASN A 380 -28.56 5.21 -10.12
N ASP A 381 -27.70 4.24 -9.78
CA ASP A 381 -28.07 2.96 -9.20
C ASP A 381 -28.23 2.98 -7.68
N ALA A 382 -29.00 2.04 -7.14
CA ALA A 382 -29.31 1.97 -5.71
C ALA A 382 -28.09 1.67 -4.84
N GLY A 383 -27.04 1.09 -5.39
CA GLY A 383 -25.79 0.86 -4.68
C GLY A 383 -24.67 0.35 -5.58
N TYR A 384 -23.45 0.46 -5.08
CA TYR A 384 -22.23 0.01 -5.77
C TYR A 384 -21.37 -0.77 -4.80
N ILE A 385 -20.95 -1.98 -5.18
CA ILE A 385 -19.95 -2.73 -4.41
C ILE A 385 -18.58 -2.48 -5.02
N LEU A 386 -17.66 -2.00 -4.18
CA LEU A 386 -16.28 -1.66 -4.53
C LEU A 386 -15.31 -2.34 -3.57
N SER A 387 -14.04 -2.36 -3.96
CA SER A 387 -12.94 -2.80 -3.11
C SER A 387 -12.10 -1.61 -2.69
N LEU A 388 -11.84 -1.49 -1.38
CA LEU A 388 -10.89 -0.53 -0.82
C LEU A 388 -9.73 -1.30 -0.19
N ASP A 389 -8.52 -0.75 -0.25
CA ASP A 389 -7.39 -1.32 0.49
C ASP A 389 -7.69 -1.27 1.99
N SER A 390 -7.52 -2.37 2.72
CA SER A 390 -7.86 -2.47 4.14
C SER A 390 -6.88 -1.69 5.03
N ARG A 391 -5.65 -1.45 4.54
CA ARG A 391 -4.55 -0.83 5.30
C ARG A 391 -3.77 0.17 4.43
N PRO A 392 -4.39 1.21 3.86
CA PRO A 392 -3.68 2.07 2.91
C PRO A 392 -2.48 2.77 3.57
N LEU A 393 -1.35 2.88 2.86
CA LEU A 393 -0.20 3.70 3.31
C LEU A 393 -0.55 5.19 3.34
N ASP A 394 -1.53 5.58 2.52
CA ASP A 394 -1.98 6.95 2.37
C ASP A 394 -3.51 7.02 2.31
N PRO A 395 -4.20 6.94 3.47
CA PRO A 395 -5.65 7.00 3.55
C PRO A 395 -6.26 8.22 2.88
N CYS A 396 -5.58 9.38 2.92
CA CYS A 396 -6.09 10.60 2.30
C CYS A 396 -6.05 10.52 0.77
N ARG A 397 -4.98 9.98 0.20
CA ARG A 397 -4.89 9.75 -1.25
C ARG A 397 -5.95 8.75 -1.70
N ASP A 398 -6.10 7.66 -0.98
CA ASP A 398 -7.03 6.60 -1.35
C ASP A 398 -8.48 7.09 -1.27
N MET A 399 -8.80 7.94 -0.27
CA MET A 399 -10.08 8.65 -0.26
C MET A 399 -10.23 9.60 -1.46
N GLN A 400 -9.19 10.39 -1.79
CA GLN A 400 -9.26 11.31 -2.92
C GLN A 400 -9.47 10.55 -4.24
N ALA A 401 -8.78 9.43 -4.45
CA ALA A 401 -8.97 8.58 -5.63
C ALA A 401 -10.41 8.04 -5.71
N LEU A 402 -10.99 7.65 -4.57
CA LEU A 402 -12.39 7.22 -4.50
C LEU A 402 -13.37 8.36 -4.81
N VAL A 403 -13.09 9.58 -4.32
CA VAL A 403 -13.85 10.79 -4.65
C VAL A 403 -13.76 11.09 -6.15
N ASP A 404 -12.58 10.97 -6.74
CA ASP A 404 -12.36 11.23 -8.17
C ASP A 404 -13.05 10.18 -9.06
N ASP A 405 -13.09 8.90 -8.64
CA ASP A 405 -13.78 7.82 -9.37
C ASP A 405 -15.31 7.94 -9.30
N VAL A 406 -15.85 8.30 -8.14
CA VAL A 406 -17.30 8.24 -7.87
C VAL A 406 -17.98 9.60 -8.00
N GLY A 407 -17.35 10.68 -7.54
CA GLY A 407 -17.81 12.06 -7.69
C GLY A 407 -18.99 12.50 -6.82
N TRP A 408 -19.63 11.61 -6.05
CA TRP A 408 -20.77 11.93 -5.17
C TRP A 408 -20.67 11.28 -3.77
N ILE A 409 -19.48 10.80 -3.42
CA ILE A 409 -19.26 10.04 -2.20
C ILE A 409 -19.16 10.93 -0.95
N ASP A 410 -19.71 10.43 0.14
CA ASP A 410 -19.49 10.90 1.50
C ASP A 410 -18.99 9.70 2.34
N PRO A 411 -17.94 9.83 3.17
CA PRO A 411 -17.43 8.72 3.98
C PRO A 411 -18.48 8.03 4.84
N GLU A 412 -19.54 8.73 5.27
CA GLU A 412 -20.67 8.16 6.02
C GLU A 412 -21.52 7.19 5.19
N THR A 413 -21.44 7.25 3.86
CA THR A 413 -22.18 6.39 2.93
C THR A 413 -21.47 5.07 2.62
N ILE A 414 -20.25 4.90 3.14
CA ILE A 414 -19.42 3.71 2.93
C ILE A 414 -19.77 2.65 3.96
N VAL A 415 -20.50 1.61 3.54
CA VAL A 415 -20.84 0.48 4.40
C VAL A 415 -19.85 -0.66 4.19
N PRO A 416 -19.05 -1.02 5.20
CA PRO A 416 -18.16 -2.17 5.13
C PRO A 416 -18.96 -3.48 5.11
N LEU A 417 -18.62 -4.39 4.20
CA LEU A 417 -19.28 -5.69 4.04
C LEU A 417 -18.38 -6.83 4.52
N ALA A 418 -17.29 -7.10 3.79
CA ALA A 418 -16.43 -8.25 4.01
C ALA A 418 -14.97 -7.90 3.68
N ASP A 419 -14.02 -8.44 4.44
CA ASP A 419 -12.62 -8.47 4.02
C ASP A 419 -12.37 -9.70 3.14
N THR A 420 -11.54 -9.53 2.12
CA THR A 420 -11.07 -10.61 1.25
C THR A 420 -9.54 -10.58 1.18
N ARG A 421 -8.95 -11.74 0.90
CA ARG A 421 -7.49 -11.88 0.78
C ARG A 421 -7.10 -12.67 -0.46
N LEU A 422 -5.94 -12.35 -1.00
CA LEU A 422 -5.31 -13.10 -2.09
C LEU A 422 -4.69 -14.40 -1.55
N GLN A 423 -4.71 -15.45 -2.35
CA GLN A 423 -3.98 -16.70 -2.11
C GLN A 423 -2.80 -16.76 -3.07
N ALA A 424 -1.63 -17.13 -2.55
CA ALA A 424 -0.48 -17.52 -3.35
C ALA A 424 -0.46 -19.06 -3.43
N ILE A 425 -0.83 -19.60 -4.59
CA ILE A 425 -0.69 -21.02 -4.89
C ILE A 425 0.70 -21.23 -5.44
N VAL A 426 1.56 -21.91 -4.70
CA VAL A 426 2.97 -22.07 -5.05
C VAL A 426 3.33 -23.52 -5.24
N ARG A 427 4.11 -23.82 -6.28
CA ARG A 427 4.63 -25.16 -6.52
C ARG A 427 5.70 -25.48 -5.47
N ARG A 428 5.60 -26.65 -4.86
CA ARG A 428 6.59 -27.13 -3.88
C ARG A 428 7.99 -27.20 -4.50
N GLY A 429 9.00 -26.97 -3.68
CA GLY A 429 10.38 -26.87 -4.12
C GLY A 429 10.71 -25.56 -4.84
N ARG A 430 9.81 -24.56 -4.80
CA ARG A 430 10.08 -23.19 -5.24
C ARG A 430 10.40 -22.28 -4.05
N SER A 431 11.29 -21.32 -4.26
CA SER A 431 11.70 -20.33 -3.25
C SER A 431 11.97 -18.96 -3.91
N GLY A 432 12.58 -18.03 -3.17
CA GLY A 432 13.03 -16.74 -3.71
C GLY A 432 11.92 -15.71 -3.86
N VAL A 433 10.90 -15.77 -2.99
CA VAL A 433 9.79 -14.80 -2.95
C VAL A 433 9.68 -14.24 -1.55
N ILE A 434 9.71 -12.91 -1.44
CA ILE A 434 9.41 -12.19 -0.20
C ILE A 434 8.08 -11.45 -0.32
N VAL A 435 7.45 -11.21 0.82
CA VAL A 435 6.15 -10.55 0.95
C VAL A 435 6.35 -9.19 1.64
N ASP A 436 5.74 -8.15 1.10
CA ASP A 436 5.66 -6.84 1.73
C ASP A 436 4.38 -6.69 2.58
N TRP A 437 4.27 -5.59 3.31
CA TRP A 437 3.15 -5.28 4.21
C TRP A 437 1.75 -5.39 3.57
N ASP A 438 1.64 -5.05 2.28
CA ASP A 438 0.41 -5.11 1.49
C ASP A 438 0.19 -6.45 0.83
N GLY A 439 0.97 -7.47 1.18
CA GLY A 439 0.98 -8.77 0.51
C GLY A 439 1.47 -8.72 -0.95
N GLY A 440 2.06 -7.60 -1.37
CA GLY A 440 2.79 -7.54 -2.64
C GLY A 440 4.00 -8.46 -2.58
N LEU A 441 4.27 -9.15 -3.68
CA LEU A 441 5.39 -10.09 -3.77
C LEU A 441 6.58 -9.46 -4.48
N LEU A 442 7.77 -9.78 -4.00
CA LEU A 442 9.04 -9.45 -4.60
C LEU A 442 9.85 -10.71 -4.83
N PHE A 443 10.31 -10.89 -6.06
CA PHE A 443 11.23 -11.97 -6.37
C PHE A 443 12.66 -11.53 -6.07
N VAL A 444 13.40 -12.39 -5.40
CA VAL A 444 14.78 -12.12 -4.97
C VAL A 444 15.70 -13.23 -5.47
N ASP A 445 16.93 -12.86 -5.85
CA ASP A 445 17.98 -13.85 -6.09
C ASP A 445 18.34 -14.47 -4.71
N GLY A 446 18.64 -15.77 -4.67
CA GLY A 446 19.06 -16.44 -3.43
C GLY A 446 20.31 -15.83 -2.78
N ARG A 447 21.02 -14.95 -3.51
CA ARG A 447 22.16 -14.15 -3.05
C ARG A 447 21.80 -12.83 -2.35
N ASP A 448 20.56 -12.33 -2.48
CA ASP A 448 20.07 -11.12 -1.79
C ASP A 448 19.69 -11.38 -0.31
N LYS A 449 20.05 -12.55 0.24
CA LYS A 449 19.83 -12.94 1.64
C LYS A 449 20.88 -12.38 2.62
N GLN A 450 21.76 -11.47 2.19
CA GLN A 450 22.85 -10.91 3.02
C GLN A 450 22.81 -9.39 3.13
#